data_AF-A0ABC8UJX1-F1
#
_entry.id   AF-A0ABC8UJX1-F1
#
_cell.length_a   1.000
_cell.length_b   1.000
_cell.length_c   1.000
_cell.angle_alpha   90.00
_cell.angle_beta   90.00
_cell.angle_gamma   90.00
#
_symmetry.space_group_name_H-M   'P 1'
#
loop_
_entity.id
_entity.type
_entity.pdbx_description
1 polymer ?
#
loop_
_entity_poly.entity_id
_entity_poly.type
_entity_poly.pdbx_seq_one_letter_code
_entity_poly.pdbx_strand_id
1 'polypeptide(L)'
;MLVRVISLDLPLWHRILVLEILRGFCVEARTLRILFQNFDMNPKNTNIVEGTVKALARVVCSVQVQDTSEESLAAVAGMFSSKAKGIEWSLDNDASNVAVLVASEAHAITLAIEGLLGVVFTVATLTDEAVDVGELESPKDDSDPPAKCTGKTAVLCMSMVDSMWLTILDALSLILTKSQGEAIVLEILKGYQAFTQACGVLCAIEPLNSFLASLCKFTINIPHEAEKRSLKLHPIQQSSLEVGHS
;
A
#
# COMPACT_ATOMS: atom_id res chain seq x y z
N MET A 1 14.02 -14.02 -13.56
CA MET A 1 15.26 -13.32 -13.14
C MET A 1 15.18 -11.82 -13.49
N LEU A 2 14.16 -11.11 -12.96
CA LEU A 2 13.99 -9.64 -13.09
C LEU A 2 13.73 -8.97 -11.72
N VAL A 3 13.26 -9.74 -10.74
CA VAL A 3 12.86 -9.25 -9.41
C VAL A 3 14.04 -9.09 -8.42
N ARG A 4 15.25 -9.53 -8.81
CA ARG A 4 16.47 -9.36 -8.01
C ARG A 4 17.08 -7.95 -8.10
N VAL A 5 16.49 -7.03 -8.88
CA VAL A 5 17.18 -5.80 -9.32
C VAL A 5 17.02 -4.60 -8.37
N ILE A 6 16.10 -4.62 -7.39
CA ILE A 6 16.15 -3.61 -6.32
C ILE A 6 17.10 -4.09 -5.20
N SER A 7 18.33 -4.41 -5.59
CA SER A 7 19.47 -4.44 -4.68
C SER A 7 19.82 -3.00 -4.31
N LEU A 8 19.96 -2.72 -3.01
CA LEU A 8 20.33 -1.40 -2.45
C LEU A 8 21.75 -0.94 -2.84
N ASP A 9 22.34 -1.51 -3.89
CA ASP A 9 23.70 -1.25 -4.37
C ASP A 9 23.73 -0.24 -5.54
N LEU A 10 22.59 0.02 -6.20
CA LEU A 10 22.51 0.97 -7.32
C LEU A 10 22.34 2.41 -6.82
N PRO A 11 22.84 3.45 -7.51
CA PRO A 11 22.56 4.85 -7.17
C PRO A 11 21.04 5.16 -7.16
N LEU A 12 20.61 6.10 -6.32
CA LEU A 12 19.18 6.43 -6.14
C LEU A 12 18.49 6.86 -7.45
N TRP A 13 19.16 7.67 -8.27
CA TRP A 13 18.65 8.09 -9.58
C TRP A 13 18.34 6.89 -10.50
N HIS A 14 19.18 5.85 -10.47
CA HIS A 14 18.96 4.64 -11.27
C HIS A 14 17.71 3.92 -10.77
N ARG A 15 17.57 3.77 -9.44
CA ARG A 15 16.41 3.13 -8.84
C ARG A 15 15.11 3.86 -9.21
N ILE A 16 15.13 5.19 -9.21
CA ILE A 16 13.99 6.02 -9.62
C ILE A 16 13.58 5.70 -11.06
N LEU A 17 14.52 5.71 -12.02
CA LEU A 17 14.21 5.39 -13.42
C LEU A 17 13.65 3.98 -13.58
N VAL A 18 14.16 3.00 -12.83
CA VAL A 18 13.60 1.64 -12.83
C VAL A 18 12.18 1.64 -12.26
N LEU A 19 11.92 2.38 -11.18
CA LEU A 19 10.61 2.49 -10.57
C LEU A 19 9.59 3.17 -11.49
N GLU A 20 9.99 4.14 -12.30
CA GLU A 20 9.10 4.75 -13.32
C GLU A 20 8.59 3.71 -14.31
N ILE A 21 9.49 2.85 -14.81
CA ILE A 21 9.14 1.78 -15.75
C ILE A 21 8.27 0.72 -15.08
N LEU A 22 8.61 0.29 -13.85
CA LEU A 22 7.81 -0.68 -13.10
C LEU A 22 6.41 -0.15 -12.80
N ARG A 23 6.31 1.10 -12.35
CA ARG A 23 5.04 1.80 -12.13
C ARG A 23 4.22 1.85 -13.43
N GLY A 24 4.86 2.12 -14.57
CA GLY A 24 4.23 2.08 -15.89
C GLY A 24 3.57 0.74 -16.20
N PHE A 25 4.24 -0.38 -15.94
CA PHE A 25 3.66 -1.72 -16.11
C PHE A 25 2.48 -1.99 -15.17
N CYS A 26 2.54 -1.47 -13.94
CA CYS A 26 1.51 -1.66 -12.92
C CYS A 26 0.21 -0.91 -13.21
N VAL A 27 0.26 0.26 -13.84
CA VAL A 27 -0.94 1.07 -14.12
C VAL A 27 -1.65 0.69 -15.42
N GLU A 28 -1.01 -0.11 -16.28
CA GLU A 28 -1.58 -0.54 -17.56
C GLU A 28 -2.21 -1.93 -17.42
N ALA A 29 -3.53 -1.96 -17.22
CA ALA A 29 -4.27 -3.18 -16.88
C ALA A 29 -4.02 -4.34 -17.86
N ARG A 30 -3.97 -4.03 -19.17
CA ARG A 30 -3.72 -5.04 -20.21
C ARG A 30 -2.32 -5.64 -20.11
N THR A 31 -1.31 -4.82 -19.85
CA THR A 31 0.08 -5.28 -19.72
C THR A 31 0.22 -6.17 -18.49
N LEU A 32 -0.30 -5.72 -17.35
CA LEU A 32 -0.23 -6.47 -16.11
C LEU A 32 -0.98 -7.81 -16.20
N ARG A 33 -2.16 -7.83 -16.83
CA ARG A 33 -2.91 -9.05 -17.17
C ARG A 33 -2.06 -10.05 -17.94
N ILE A 34 -1.44 -9.61 -19.03
CA ILE A 34 -0.62 -10.48 -19.90
C ILE A 34 0.60 -11.02 -19.14
N LEU A 35 1.26 -10.18 -18.34
CA LEU A 35 2.40 -10.59 -17.51
C LEU A 35 1.98 -11.66 -16.50
N PHE A 36 0.90 -11.42 -15.76
CA PHE A 36 0.42 -12.36 -14.75
C PHE A 36 -0.01 -13.71 -15.38
N GLN A 37 -0.75 -13.65 -16.49
CA GLN A 37 -1.22 -14.84 -17.21
C GLN A 37 -0.06 -15.69 -17.76
N ASN A 38 0.97 -15.07 -18.31
CA ASN A 38 2.06 -15.80 -18.96
C ASN A 38 3.13 -16.27 -17.98
N PHE A 39 3.35 -15.54 -16.89
CA PHE A 39 4.40 -15.83 -15.93
C PHE A 39 3.83 -16.39 -14.63
N ASP A 40 3.10 -15.59 -13.85
CA ASP A 40 2.69 -15.93 -12.49
C ASP A 40 1.67 -17.09 -12.42
N MET A 41 0.84 -17.28 -13.45
CA MET A 41 -0.10 -18.42 -13.53
C MET A 41 0.59 -19.75 -13.93
N ASN A 42 1.87 -19.73 -14.30
CA ASN A 42 2.60 -20.94 -14.67
C ASN A 42 3.57 -21.33 -13.55
N PRO A 43 3.35 -22.45 -12.83
CA PRO A 43 4.20 -22.87 -11.71
C PRO A 43 5.68 -23.11 -12.06
N LYS A 44 6.03 -23.23 -13.35
CA LYS A 44 7.42 -23.38 -13.82
C LYS A 44 8.14 -22.04 -13.99
N ASN A 45 7.41 -20.94 -14.04
CA ASN A 45 7.94 -19.62 -14.28
C ASN A 45 8.22 -18.89 -12.96
N THR A 46 9.04 -17.83 -13.03
CA THR A 46 9.17 -16.91 -11.91
C THR A 46 7.99 -15.95 -11.90
N ASN A 47 7.41 -15.70 -10.73
CA ASN A 47 6.33 -14.73 -10.56
C ASN A 47 6.88 -13.29 -10.75
N ILE A 48 6.57 -12.70 -11.90
CA ILE A 48 7.05 -11.38 -12.29
C ILE A 48 6.21 -10.30 -11.62
N VAL A 49 4.88 -10.45 -11.64
CA VAL A 49 3.98 -9.44 -11.09
C VAL A 49 4.03 -9.45 -9.57
N GLU A 50 3.91 -10.62 -8.94
CA GLU A 50 4.06 -10.75 -7.48
C GLU A 50 5.43 -10.20 -7.02
N GLY A 51 6.47 -10.52 -7.78
CA GLY A 51 7.81 -10.02 -7.51
C GLY A 51 7.93 -8.50 -7.63
N THR A 52 7.26 -7.91 -8.63
CA THR A 52 7.19 -6.45 -8.81
C THR A 52 6.46 -5.80 -7.65
N VAL A 53 5.31 -6.33 -7.23
CA VAL A 53 4.55 -5.84 -6.06
C VAL A 53 5.41 -5.89 -4.80
N LYS A 54 6.13 -6.99 -4.55
CA LYS A 54 7.06 -7.11 -3.42
C LYS A 54 8.20 -6.09 -3.50
N ALA A 55 8.70 -5.79 -4.70
CA ALA A 55 9.77 -4.82 -4.88
C ALA A 55 9.28 -3.38 -4.59
N LEU A 56 8.09 -3.01 -5.08
CA LEU A 56 7.45 -1.72 -4.77
C LEU A 56 7.15 -1.59 -3.28
N ALA A 57 6.57 -2.61 -2.66
CA ALA A 57 6.28 -2.63 -1.23
C ALA A 57 7.55 -2.44 -0.37
N ARG A 58 8.69 -3.03 -0.77
CA ARG A 58 9.97 -2.80 -0.07
C ARG A 58 10.43 -1.34 -0.13
N VAL A 59 10.21 -0.66 -1.27
CA VAL A 59 10.52 0.78 -1.38
C VAL A 59 9.62 1.58 -0.44
N VAL A 60 8.32 1.27 -0.38
CA VAL A 60 7.40 1.89 0.58
C VAL A 60 7.84 1.65 2.03
N CYS A 61 8.23 0.42 2.37
CA CYS A 61 8.69 0.06 3.71
C CYS A 61 10.06 0.67 4.09
N SER A 62 10.85 1.12 3.12
CA SER A 62 12.16 1.75 3.40
C SER A 62 12.04 3.02 4.24
N VAL A 63 10.87 3.67 4.21
CA VAL A 63 10.47 4.78 5.09
C VAL A 63 10.69 4.45 6.57
N GLN A 64 10.57 3.19 7.00
CA GLN A 64 10.73 2.84 8.42
C GLN A 64 12.19 2.87 8.90
N VAL A 65 13.15 2.79 7.98
CA VAL A 65 14.57 2.55 8.30
C VAL A 65 15.42 3.81 8.13
N GLN A 66 14.94 4.80 7.36
CA GLN A 66 15.68 6.02 7.06
C GLN A 66 15.57 7.07 8.17
N ASP A 67 16.68 7.75 8.46
CA ASP A 67 16.72 8.88 9.41
C ASP A 67 15.84 10.06 8.96
N THR A 68 15.62 10.20 7.65
CA THR A 68 14.82 11.25 6.97
C THR A 68 13.36 10.84 6.73
N SER A 69 12.85 9.83 7.45
CA SER A 69 11.52 9.24 7.24
C SER A 69 10.37 10.26 7.22
N GLU A 70 10.30 11.12 8.24
CA GLU A 70 9.22 12.11 8.37
C GLU A 70 9.28 13.19 7.28
N GLU A 71 10.48 13.67 6.95
CA GLU A 71 10.71 14.66 5.89
C GLU A 71 10.36 14.08 4.52
N SER A 72 10.77 12.84 4.26
CA SER A 72 10.46 12.14 3.00
C SER A 72 8.96 11.94 2.85
N LEU A 73 8.25 11.52 3.91
CA LEU A 73 6.78 11.40 3.87
C LEU A 73 6.07 12.74 3.69
N ALA A 74 6.58 13.82 4.30
CA ALA A 74 6.04 15.16 4.08
C ALA A 74 6.23 15.61 2.62
N ALA A 75 7.39 15.32 2.02
CA ALA A 75 7.65 15.59 0.61
C ALA A 75 6.75 14.75 -0.31
N VAL A 76 6.53 13.46 0.00
CA VAL A 76 5.56 12.61 -0.70
C VAL A 76 4.16 13.23 -0.64
N ALA A 77 3.72 13.68 0.53
CA ALA A 77 2.43 14.35 0.68
C ALA A 77 2.35 15.62 -0.20
N GLY A 78 3.43 16.39 -0.27
CA GLY A 78 3.58 17.53 -1.18
C GLY A 78 3.44 17.15 -2.65
N MET A 79 4.10 16.08 -3.09
CA MET A 79 4.02 15.56 -4.46
C MET A 79 2.58 15.15 -4.83
N PHE A 80 1.90 14.42 -3.94
CA PHE A 80 0.49 14.05 -4.15
C PHE A 80 -0.45 15.27 -4.18
N SER A 81 -0.17 16.30 -3.36
CA SER A 81 -0.95 17.55 -3.38
C SER A 81 -0.77 18.33 -4.68
N SER A 82 0.46 18.45 -5.19
CA SER A 82 0.74 19.08 -6.48
C SER A 82 0.05 18.32 -7.61
N LYS A 83 0.16 16.99 -7.60
CA LYS A 83 -0.52 16.12 -8.57
C LYS A 83 -2.04 16.30 -8.56
N ALA A 84 -2.66 16.38 -7.39
CA ALA A 84 -4.11 16.61 -7.25
C ALA A 84 -4.56 17.97 -7.84
N LYS A 85 -3.65 18.95 -7.90
CA LYS A 85 -3.88 20.27 -8.53
C LYS A 85 -3.52 20.30 -10.02
N GLY A 86 -3.00 19.21 -10.58
CA GLY A 86 -2.48 19.16 -11.95
C GLY A 86 -1.19 19.95 -12.14
N ILE A 87 -0.42 20.15 -11.06
CA ILE A 87 0.86 20.88 -11.07
C ILE A 87 2.00 19.88 -11.05
N GLU A 88 2.97 20.06 -11.93
CA GLU A 88 4.22 19.30 -11.89
C GLU A 88 5.04 19.70 -10.65
N TRP A 89 5.36 18.72 -9.82
CA TRP A 89 6.21 18.96 -8.65
C TRP A 89 7.66 19.10 -9.13
N SER A 90 8.33 20.17 -8.69
CA SER A 90 9.75 20.39 -8.95
C SER A 90 10.45 20.82 -7.66
N LEU A 91 11.73 20.48 -7.56
CA LEU A 91 12.60 20.94 -6.49
C LEU A 91 13.25 22.27 -6.91
N ASP A 92 13.36 23.20 -5.97
CA ASP A 92 14.05 24.48 -6.21
C ASP A 92 15.52 24.25 -6.59
N ASN A 93 16.02 25.03 -7.56
CA ASN A 93 17.35 24.85 -8.12
C ASN A 93 18.49 25.14 -7.11
N ASP A 94 18.19 25.87 -6.03
CA ASP A 94 19.13 26.22 -4.97
C ASP A 94 19.01 25.30 -3.73
N ALA A 95 18.36 24.13 -3.89
CA ALA A 95 18.16 23.18 -2.81
C ALA A 95 19.48 22.60 -2.26
N SER A 96 19.53 22.39 -0.94
CA SER A 96 20.66 21.74 -0.28
C SER A 96 20.77 20.27 -0.69
N ASN A 97 21.97 19.67 -0.55
CA ASN A 97 22.16 18.24 -0.82
C ASN A 97 21.23 17.34 0.01
N VAL A 98 20.89 17.76 1.23
CA VAL A 98 19.94 17.03 2.10
C VAL A 98 18.53 17.12 1.51
N ALA A 99 18.10 18.31 1.07
CA ALA A 99 16.80 18.48 0.42
C ALA A 99 16.68 17.68 -0.90
N VAL A 100 17.77 17.60 -1.67
CA VAL A 100 17.83 16.77 -2.89
C VAL A 100 17.69 15.29 -2.57
N LEU A 101 18.33 14.81 -1.51
CA LEU A 101 18.19 13.42 -1.05
C LEU A 101 16.76 13.11 -0.64
N VAL A 102 16.17 13.93 0.24
CA VAL A 102 14.77 13.79 0.70
C VAL A 102 13.80 13.81 -0.49
N ALA A 103 13.98 14.73 -1.43
CA ALA A 103 13.17 14.80 -2.65
C ALA A 103 13.28 13.53 -3.48
N SER A 104 14.49 12.98 -3.63
CA SER A 104 14.73 11.77 -4.41
C SER A 104 14.13 10.52 -3.73
N GLU A 105 14.25 10.42 -2.41
CA GLU A 105 13.63 9.35 -1.62
C GLU A 105 12.10 9.43 -1.71
N ALA A 106 11.54 10.63 -1.53
CA ALA A 106 10.12 10.88 -1.68
C ALA A 106 9.61 10.54 -3.09
N HIS A 107 10.39 10.83 -4.13
CA HIS A 107 10.03 10.48 -5.49
C HIS A 107 9.98 8.96 -5.70
N ALA A 108 10.98 8.22 -5.18
CA ALA A 108 10.97 6.76 -5.23
C ALA A 108 9.77 6.15 -4.49
N ILE A 109 9.44 6.67 -3.31
CA ILE A 109 8.26 6.24 -2.53
C ILE A 109 6.97 6.55 -3.29
N THR A 110 6.86 7.74 -3.88
CA THR A 110 5.70 8.15 -4.68
C THR A 110 5.47 7.20 -5.84
N LEU A 111 6.50 6.88 -6.63
CA LEU A 111 6.41 5.91 -7.73
C LEU A 111 6.01 4.52 -7.24
N ALA A 112 6.52 4.10 -6.09
CA ALA A 112 6.18 2.80 -5.50
C ALA A 112 4.70 2.72 -5.09
N ILE A 113 4.17 3.76 -4.43
CA ILE A 113 2.77 3.85 -4.04
C ILE A 113 1.86 3.89 -5.28
N GLU A 114 2.22 4.69 -6.28
CA GLU A 114 1.48 4.72 -7.55
C GLU A 114 1.47 3.37 -8.25
N GLY A 115 2.58 2.64 -8.24
CA GLY A 115 2.64 1.29 -8.78
C GLY A 115 1.73 0.32 -8.03
N LEU A 116 1.76 0.32 -6.69
CA LEU A 116 0.87 -0.51 -5.87
C LEU A 116 -0.61 -0.18 -6.11
N LEU A 117 -0.96 1.10 -6.20
CA LEU A 117 -2.32 1.54 -6.53
C LEU A 117 -2.70 1.14 -7.96
N GLY A 118 -1.78 1.21 -8.92
CA GLY A 118 -2.00 0.73 -10.29
C GLY A 118 -2.38 -0.74 -10.35
N VAL A 119 -1.71 -1.58 -9.55
CA VAL A 119 -2.05 -3.01 -9.41
C VAL A 119 -3.45 -3.19 -8.83
N VAL A 120 -3.78 -2.46 -7.77
CA VAL A 120 -5.12 -2.47 -7.16
C VAL A 120 -6.20 -2.09 -8.17
N PHE A 121 -6.01 -0.99 -8.89
CA PHE A 121 -6.97 -0.52 -9.89
C PHE A 121 -7.05 -1.47 -11.08
N THR A 122 -5.94 -2.13 -11.47
CA THR A 122 -5.98 -3.18 -12.49
C THR A 122 -6.86 -4.34 -12.04
N VAL A 123 -6.71 -4.83 -10.80
CA VAL A 123 -7.57 -5.91 -10.28
C VAL A 123 -9.04 -5.49 -10.30
N ALA A 124 -9.34 -4.25 -9.92
CA ALA A 124 -10.70 -3.72 -10.00
C ALA A 124 -11.23 -3.70 -11.45
N THR A 125 -10.47 -3.13 -12.39
CA THR A 125 -10.84 -3.10 -13.81
C THR A 125 -11.07 -4.48 -14.40
N LEU A 126 -10.19 -5.46 -14.11
CA LEU A 126 -10.37 -6.83 -14.60
C LEU A 126 -11.56 -7.54 -13.95
N THR A 127 -11.90 -7.17 -12.71
CA THR A 127 -13.10 -7.69 -12.03
C THR A 127 -14.36 -7.12 -12.66
N ASP A 128 -14.39 -5.82 -12.97
CA ASP A 128 -15.48 -5.19 -13.72
C ASP A 128 -15.64 -5.83 -15.11
N GLU A 129 -14.54 -6.06 -15.84
CA GLU A 129 -14.56 -6.80 -17.12
C GLU A 129 -15.17 -8.21 -16.97
N ALA A 130 -14.87 -8.92 -15.87
CA ALA A 130 -15.43 -10.25 -15.63
C ALA A 130 -16.94 -10.19 -15.33
N VAL A 131 -17.41 -9.17 -14.63
CA VAL A 131 -18.84 -8.92 -14.42
C VAL A 131 -19.54 -8.60 -15.75
N ASP A 132 -18.95 -7.73 -16.57
CA ASP A 132 -19.52 -7.30 -17.86
C ASP A 132 -19.68 -8.46 -18.84
N VAL A 133 -18.77 -9.44 -18.80
CA VAL A 133 -18.83 -10.65 -19.65
C VAL A 133 -19.74 -11.74 -19.04
N GLY A 134 -20.29 -11.52 -17.84
CA GLY A 134 -21.16 -12.47 -17.15
C GLY A 134 -20.42 -13.66 -16.52
N GLU A 135 -19.10 -13.53 -16.31
CA GLU A 135 -18.30 -14.52 -15.59
C GLU A 135 -18.51 -14.46 -14.06
N LEU A 136 -18.99 -13.32 -13.56
CA LEU A 136 -19.30 -13.05 -12.18
C LEU A 136 -20.75 -12.56 -12.08
N GLU A 137 -21.48 -13.05 -11.09
CA GLU A 137 -22.83 -12.55 -10.83
C GLU A 137 -22.75 -11.13 -10.25
N SER A 138 -23.48 -10.21 -10.87
CA SER A 138 -23.77 -8.92 -10.24
C SER A 138 -24.52 -9.19 -8.93
N PRO A 139 -24.25 -8.48 -7.82
CA PRO A 139 -24.95 -8.68 -6.55
C PRO A 139 -26.46 -8.45 -6.73
N LYS A 140 -27.18 -9.49 -7.11
CA LYS A 140 -28.63 -9.53 -7.24
C LYS A 140 -29.12 -10.66 -6.36
N ASP A 141 -29.99 -10.26 -5.45
CA ASP A 141 -30.65 -11.02 -4.42
C ASP A 141 -31.38 -12.21 -5.06
N ASP A 142 -30.77 -13.41 -5.07
CA ASP A 142 -31.49 -14.67 -5.12
C ASP A 142 -30.65 -15.83 -4.58
N SER A 143 -31.35 -16.71 -3.88
CA SER A 143 -30.88 -17.75 -2.97
C SER A 143 -30.30 -18.99 -3.66
N ASP A 144 -29.37 -18.82 -4.60
CA ASP A 144 -28.61 -19.93 -5.17
C ASP A 144 -27.24 -20.08 -4.49
N PRO A 145 -26.70 -21.32 -4.38
CA PRO A 145 -25.37 -21.53 -3.81
C PRO A 145 -24.34 -20.75 -4.63
N PRO A 146 -23.30 -20.17 -3.99
CA PRO A 146 -22.37 -19.26 -4.65
C PRO A 146 -21.80 -19.94 -5.90
N ALA A 147 -22.16 -19.40 -7.07
CA ALA A 147 -21.69 -19.91 -8.34
C ALA A 147 -20.16 -19.91 -8.32
N LYS A 148 -19.57 -21.09 -8.50
CA LYS A 148 -18.12 -21.24 -8.51
C LYS A 148 -17.56 -20.36 -9.63
N CYS A 149 -16.66 -19.43 -9.29
CA CYS A 149 -15.94 -18.60 -10.27
C CYS A 149 -15.25 -19.51 -11.31
N THR A 150 -15.84 -19.62 -12.49
CA THR A 150 -15.36 -20.51 -13.58
C THR A 150 -14.88 -19.73 -14.80
N GLY A 151 -15.16 -18.42 -14.84
CA GLY A 151 -14.68 -17.52 -15.88
C GLY A 151 -13.16 -17.35 -15.88
N LYS A 152 -12.59 -17.14 -17.07
CA LYS A 152 -11.13 -17.05 -17.22
C LYS A 152 -10.58 -15.77 -16.60
N THR A 153 -11.32 -14.67 -16.71
CA THR A 153 -10.95 -13.38 -16.12
C THR A 153 -11.20 -13.40 -14.62
N ALA A 154 -12.32 -13.96 -14.17
CA ALA A 154 -12.60 -14.18 -12.75
C ALA A 154 -11.50 -14.99 -12.02
N VAL A 155 -11.08 -16.13 -12.59
CA VAL A 155 -10.01 -16.97 -12.04
C VAL A 155 -8.67 -16.23 -12.02
N LEU A 156 -8.39 -15.41 -13.04
CA LEU A 156 -7.20 -14.57 -13.07
C LEU A 156 -7.22 -13.54 -11.93
N CYS A 157 -8.32 -12.80 -11.77
CA CYS A 157 -8.47 -11.80 -10.71
C CYS A 157 -8.31 -12.42 -9.32
N MET A 158 -8.92 -13.58 -9.08
CA MET A 158 -8.77 -14.30 -7.81
C MET A 158 -7.31 -14.68 -7.56
N SER A 159 -6.64 -15.23 -8.58
CA SER A 159 -5.22 -15.61 -8.46
C SER A 159 -4.32 -14.40 -8.23
N MET A 160 -4.63 -13.25 -8.85
CA MET A 160 -3.95 -11.99 -8.57
C MET A 160 -4.13 -11.61 -7.11
N VAL A 161 -5.39 -11.47 -6.65
CA VAL A 161 -5.72 -11.12 -5.25
C VAL A 161 -4.98 -12.02 -4.27
N ASP A 162 -5.11 -13.34 -4.38
CA ASP A 162 -4.49 -14.32 -3.48
C ASP A 162 -2.98 -14.17 -3.38
N SER A 163 -2.31 -13.84 -4.49
CA SER A 163 -0.84 -13.73 -4.53
C SER A 163 -0.28 -12.46 -3.87
N MET A 164 -1.06 -11.39 -3.78
CA MET A 164 -0.51 -10.05 -3.51
C MET A 164 -1.23 -9.23 -2.43
N TRP A 165 -2.43 -9.64 -1.99
CA TRP A 165 -3.26 -8.84 -1.09
C TRP A 165 -2.56 -8.47 0.23
N LEU A 166 -1.83 -9.42 0.86
CA LEU A 166 -1.08 -9.16 2.10
C LEU A 166 -0.01 -8.09 1.90
N THR A 167 0.75 -8.21 0.80
CA THR A 167 1.86 -7.27 0.51
C THR A 167 1.32 -5.87 0.22
N ILE A 168 0.20 -5.76 -0.48
CA ILE A 168 -0.48 -4.48 -0.74
C ILE A 168 -1.02 -3.91 0.57
N LEU A 169 -1.71 -4.72 1.38
CA LEU A 169 -2.28 -4.29 2.65
C LEU A 169 -1.20 -3.74 3.59
N ASP A 170 -0.10 -4.48 3.76
CA ASP A 170 1.01 -4.07 4.64
C ASP A 170 1.63 -2.73 4.17
N ALA A 171 1.89 -2.59 2.88
CA ALA A 171 2.50 -1.37 2.34
C ALA A 171 1.56 -0.16 2.42
N LEU A 172 0.29 -0.31 2.06
CA LEU A 172 -0.65 0.81 2.06
C LEU A 172 -1.10 1.19 3.48
N SER A 173 -1.33 0.22 4.36
CA SER A 173 -1.66 0.47 5.77
C SER A 173 -0.52 1.15 6.51
N LEU A 174 0.75 0.86 6.16
CA LEU A 174 1.91 1.57 6.68
C LEU A 174 1.83 3.06 6.37
N ILE A 175 1.49 3.42 5.13
CA ILE A 175 1.40 4.83 4.76
C ILE A 175 0.21 5.52 5.44
N LEU A 176 -0.95 4.85 5.55
CA LEU A 176 -2.07 5.38 6.35
C LEU A 176 -1.68 5.59 7.82
N THR A 177 -0.78 4.77 8.35
CA THR A 177 -0.29 4.90 9.74
C THR A 177 0.67 6.07 9.92
N LYS A 178 1.52 6.35 8.92
CA LYS A 178 2.65 7.27 9.07
C LYS A 178 2.42 8.64 8.45
N SER A 179 1.64 8.73 7.38
CA SER A 179 1.44 9.97 6.64
C SER A 179 0.40 10.87 7.31
N GLN A 180 0.68 12.18 7.31
CA GLN A 180 -0.28 13.22 7.68
C GLN A 180 -0.83 13.97 6.45
N GLY A 181 -0.44 13.55 5.24
CA GLY A 181 -0.82 14.20 4.00
C GLY A 181 -2.23 13.81 3.54
N GLU A 182 -3.15 14.76 3.49
CA GLU A 182 -4.53 14.51 3.05
C GLU A 182 -4.61 13.90 1.64
N ALA A 183 -3.88 14.46 0.67
CA ALA A 183 -3.93 14.00 -0.71
C ALA A 183 -3.49 12.53 -0.89
N ILE A 184 -2.41 12.13 -0.23
CA ILE A 184 -1.93 10.74 -0.28
C ILE A 184 -2.85 9.79 0.49
N VAL A 185 -3.38 10.21 1.65
CA VAL A 185 -4.37 9.42 2.39
C VAL A 185 -5.60 9.18 1.53
N LEU A 186 -6.12 10.21 0.85
CA LEU A 186 -7.26 10.08 -0.06
C LEU A 186 -6.97 9.11 -1.22
N GLU A 187 -5.79 9.17 -1.84
CA GLU A 187 -5.43 8.24 -2.92
C GLU A 187 -5.34 6.79 -2.43
N ILE A 188 -4.79 6.56 -1.24
CA ILE A 188 -4.76 5.21 -0.64
C ILE A 188 -6.17 4.72 -0.33
N LEU A 189 -7.03 5.58 0.23
CA LEU A 189 -8.41 5.22 0.54
C LEU A 189 -9.23 4.89 -0.72
N LYS A 190 -8.97 5.57 -1.85
CA LYS A 190 -9.55 5.17 -3.16
C LYS A 190 -9.09 3.79 -3.59
N GLY A 191 -7.81 3.47 -3.39
CA GLY A 191 -7.28 2.11 -3.59
C GLY A 191 -7.98 1.08 -2.71
N TYR A 192 -8.10 1.34 -1.41
CA TYR A 192 -8.83 0.47 -0.47
C TYR A 192 -10.29 0.24 -0.91
N GLN A 193 -10.97 1.29 -1.34
CA GLN A 193 -12.35 1.20 -1.83
C GLN A 193 -12.43 0.30 -3.06
N ALA A 194 -11.59 0.55 -4.08
CA ALA A 194 -11.58 -0.25 -5.30
C ALA A 194 -11.23 -1.72 -5.02
N PHE A 195 -10.25 -1.99 -4.16
CA PHE A 195 -9.82 -3.34 -3.82
C PHE A 195 -10.89 -4.11 -3.03
N THR A 196 -11.53 -3.46 -2.05
CA THR A 196 -12.60 -4.10 -1.26
C THR A 196 -13.83 -4.39 -2.10
N GLN A 197 -14.18 -3.49 -3.05
CA GLN A 197 -15.24 -3.75 -4.02
C GLN A 197 -14.91 -4.97 -4.90
N ALA A 198 -13.70 -5.02 -5.47
CA ALA A 198 -13.26 -6.16 -6.27
C ALA A 198 -13.27 -7.47 -5.47
N CYS A 199 -12.76 -7.47 -4.23
CA CYS A 199 -12.78 -8.64 -3.37
C CYS A 199 -14.21 -9.09 -3.02
N GLY A 200 -15.13 -8.16 -2.82
CA GLY A 200 -16.55 -8.46 -2.59
C GLY A 200 -17.19 -9.17 -3.78
N VAL A 201 -16.97 -8.67 -4.99
CA VAL A 201 -17.48 -9.28 -6.23
C VAL A 201 -16.85 -10.65 -6.50
N LEU A 202 -15.55 -10.80 -6.22
CA LEU A 202 -14.84 -12.07 -6.37
C LEU A 202 -15.18 -13.08 -5.25
N CYS A 203 -15.89 -12.68 -4.20
CA CYS A 203 -16.08 -13.47 -2.97
C CYS A 203 -14.74 -13.82 -2.27
N ALA A 204 -13.72 -12.97 -2.39
CA ALA A 204 -12.44 -13.09 -1.69
C ALA A 204 -12.57 -12.57 -0.24
N ILE A 205 -13.19 -13.37 0.62
CA ILE A 205 -13.64 -12.94 1.96
C ILE A 205 -12.48 -12.59 2.90
N GLU A 206 -11.39 -13.36 2.88
CA GLU A 206 -10.22 -13.11 3.73
C GLU A 206 -9.54 -11.75 3.46
N PRO A 207 -9.15 -11.42 2.20
CA PRO A 207 -8.60 -10.11 1.90
C PRO A 207 -9.61 -8.99 2.14
N LEU A 208 -10.89 -9.17 1.80
CA LEU A 208 -11.94 -8.19 2.08
C LEU A 208 -11.99 -7.82 3.57
N ASN A 209 -12.11 -8.82 4.44
CA ASN A 209 -12.20 -8.62 5.88
C ASN A 209 -10.93 -7.97 6.45
N SER A 210 -9.75 -8.32 5.92
CA SER A 210 -8.48 -7.76 6.37
C SER A 210 -8.33 -6.28 6.02
N PHE A 211 -8.71 -5.89 4.79
CA PHE A 211 -8.73 -4.48 4.39
C PHE A 211 -9.76 -3.66 5.18
N LEU A 212 -10.97 -4.19 5.38
CA LEU A 212 -12.01 -3.54 6.19
C LEU A 212 -11.57 -3.38 7.65
N ALA A 213 -11.00 -4.42 8.26
CA ALA A 213 -10.45 -4.34 9.62
C ALA A 213 -9.33 -3.30 9.71
N SER A 214 -8.47 -3.19 8.69
CA SER A 214 -7.46 -2.14 8.61
C SER A 214 -8.09 -0.74 8.53
N LEU A 215 -9.17 -0.53 7.77
CA LEU A 215 -9.86 0.77 7.72
C LEU A 215 -10.44 1.17 9.07
N CYS A 216 -11.06 0.22 9.78
CA CYS A 216 -11.64 0.49 11.10
C CYS A 216 -10.60 0.99 12.12
N LYS A 217 -9.33 0.55 12.02
CA LYS A 217 -8.26 1.03 12.90
C LYS A 217 -8.04 2.54 12.80
N PHE A 218 -8.32 3.16 11.64
CA PHE A 218 -8.10 4.59 11.41
C PHE A 218 -9.33 5.46 11.76
N THR A 219 -10.50 4.86 12.01
CA THR A 219 -11.71 5.57 12.45
C THR A 219 -11.94 5.50 13.95
N ILE A 220 -11.39 4.48 14.62
CA ILE A 220 -11.42 4.36 16.07
C ILE A 220 -10.41 5.35 16.65
N ASN A 221 -10.92 6.47 17.16
CA ASN A 221 -10.13 7.43 17.91
C ASN A 221 -9.64 6.75 19.20
N ILE A 222 -8.43 6.18 19.20
CA ILE A 222 -7.74 5.79 20.43
C ILE A 222 -7.05 7.06 20.92
N PRO A 223 -7.59 7.77 21.93
CA PRO A 223 -6.89 8.93 22.47
C PRO A 223 -5.53 8.46 23.00
N HIS A 224 -4.47 8.92 22.34
CA HIS A 224 -3.05 8.71 22.64
C HIS A 224 -2.63 9.18 24.06
N GLU A 225 -3.59 9.66 24.86
CA GLU A 225 -3.45 10.24 26.20
C GLU A 225 -4.02 9.36 27.34
N ALA A 226 -4.60 8.19 27.05
CA ALA A 226 -5.17 7.33 28.10
C ALA A 226 -4.11 6.50 28.88
N GLU A 227 -2.93 6.27 28.30
CA GLU A 227 -1.88 5.45 28.95
C GLU A 227 -0.90 6.25 29.82
N LYS A 228 -0.75 7.58 29.59
CA LYS A 228 0.15 8.42 30.40
C LYS A 228 -0.49 8.99 31.67
N ARG A 229 -1.83 9.05 31.77
CA ARG A 229 -2.52 9.53 32.99
C ARG A 229 -2.77 8.45 34.03
N SER A 230 -2.84 7.19 33.63
CA SER A 230 -3.06 6.06 34.55
C SER A 230 -1.82 5.69 35.38
N LEU A 231 -0.62 6.13 34.97
CA LEU A 231 0.64 5.89 35.67
C LEU A 231 1.08 7.05 36.60
N LYS A 232 0.33 8.16 36.66
CA LYS A 232 0.69 9.34 37.50
C LYS A 232 -0.26 9.61 38.67
N LEU A 233 -1.22 8.73 38.94
CA LEU A 233 -2.11 8.83 40.10
C LEU A 233 -1.86 7.68 41.08
N HIS A 234 -0.72 7.71 41.77
CA HIS A 234 -0.57 7.20 43.14
C HIS A 234 0.79 7.63 43.72
N PRO A 235 0.87 8.70 44.52
CA PRO A 235 1.89 8.81 45.56
C PRO A 235 1.38 8.06 46.79
N ILE A 236 1.86 6.84 47.01
CA ILE A 236 1.71 6.17 48.31
C ILE A 236 2.68 6.88 49.27
N GLN A 237 2.13 7.61 50.23
CA GLN A 237 2.85 8.06 51.41
C GLN A 237 3.39 6.84 52.17
N GLN A 238 4.71 6.66 52.13
CA GLN A 238 5.45 5.98 53.18
C GLN A 238 6.55 6.92 53.66
N SER A 239 6.24 7.69 54.70
CA SER A 239 7.25 8.36 55.52
C SER A 239 7.33 7.66 56.87
N SER A 240 8.43 6.90 57.01
CA SER A 240 9.29 6.89 58.19
C SER A 240 8.77 6.24 59.48
N LEU A 241 9.07 4.96 59.62
CA LEU A 241 9.43 4.34 60.90
C LEU A 241 10.90 3.91 60.80
N GLU A 242 11.83 4.78 61.20
CA GLU A 242 13.14 4.34 61.66
C GLU A 242 13.51 5.06 62.96
N VAL A 243 13.92 4.22 63.89
CA VAL A 243 14.34 4.44 65.27
C VAL A 243 15.65 5.23 65.31
N GLY A 244 15.76 6.19 66.21
CA GLY A 244 17.01 6.88 66.54
C GLY A 244 17.16 7.08 68.05
N HIS A 245 18.12 6.37 68.64
CA HIS A 245 18.58 6.45 70.02
C HIS A 245 18.99 7.87 70.44
N SER A 246 18.55 8.31 71.63
CA SER A 246 19.37 8.72 72.79
C SER A 246 18.47 9.03 73.99
#